data_AF-A0A9Q3Z6W6-F1
#
_entry.id   AF-A0A9Q3Z6W6-F1
#
_cell.length_a   1.000
_cell.length_b   1.000
_cell.length_c   1.000
_cell.angle_alpha   90.00
_cell.angle_beta   90.00
_cell.angle_gamma   90.00
#
_symmetry.space_group_name_H-M   'P 1'
#
loop_
_entity.id
_entity.type
_entity.pdbx_description
1 polymer ?
#
loop_
_entity_poly.entity_id
_entity_poly.type
_entity_poly.pdbx_seq_one_letter_code
_entity_poly.pdbx_strand_id
1 'polypeptide(L)'
;MTIIDTKAAITVVLPEAFDERWSRLPGIQVDGQRITIDPAEYFFRFESNTWLVADWELVKSQLLEAQETTESAVEQLALDFIKAHAASTSDAARVLSTAYEVYAYLFRDEHLANLGLPQITAEHLRMLREAATLMALNKVELDGHISNVGPCWFFPAATSVVFDLDDEMGGTLDEVYHGGWFNEHRRIESIKAHAALGGRLVHGCQSVPDQSGGVVAPYGASMTAFRDDLAAFKAGWIEQVYAHRVSPAA
;
A
#
# COMPACT_ATOMS: atom_id res chain seq x y z
N MET A 1 -17.21 6.32 -20.87
CA MET A 1 -15.78 5.98 -20.82
C MET A 1 -15.03 7.30 -20.78
N THR A 2 -14.60 7.71 -19.57
CA THR A 2 -13.80 8.92 -19.40
C THR A 2 -12.38 8.58 -19.83
N ILE A 3 -11.81 9.34 -20.77
CA ILE A 3 -10.41 9.16 -21.17
C ILE A 3 -9.57 9.67 -20.01
N ILE A 4 -8.88 8.77 -19.31
CA ILE A 4 -7.90 9.14 -18.30
C ILE A 4 -6.66 9.64 -19.03
N ASP A 5 -6.23 10.85 -18.69
CA ASP A 5 -4.99 11.37 -19.22
C ASP A 5 -3.81 10.71 -18.50
N THR A 6 -3.30 9.63 -19.08
CA THR A 6 -2.13 8.92 -18.58
C THR A 6 -0.82 9.67 -18.83
N LYS A 7 -0.84 10.83 -19.49
CA LYS A 7 0.36 11.62 -19.81
C LYS A 7 0.72 12.63 -18.72
N ALA A 8 -0.19 12.92 -17.80
CA ALA A 8 0.09 13.80 -16.69
C ALA A 8 0.86 13.03 -15.60
N ALA A 9 2.11 13.40 -15.37
CA ALA A 9 2.90 12.83 -14.28
C ALA A 9 2.25 13.15 -12.92
N ILE A 10 2.23 12.16 -12.03
CA ILE A 10 1.90 12.35 -10.62
C ILE A 10 3.15 12.91 -9.94
N THR A 11 3.01 13.96 -9.14
CA THR A 11 4.15 14.52 -8.40
C THR A 11 3.74 14.86 -6.98
N VAL A 12 4.55 14.43 -6.02
CA VAL A 12 4.35 14.70 -4.59
C VAL A 12 5.66 15.10 -3.94
N VAL A 13 5.58 15.94 -2.91
CA VAL A 13 6.69 16.22 -1.98
C VAL A 13 6.28 15.68 -0.62
N LEU A 14 7.06 14.74 -0.10
CA LEU A 14 6.80 14.04 1.16
C LEU A 14 7.67 14.60 2.30
N PRO A 15 7.29 14.38 3.57
CA PRO A 15 8.05 14.89 4.72
C PRO A 15 9.50 14.36 4.82
N GLU A 16 9.75 13.13 4.38
CA GLU A 16 11.08 12.50 4.37
C GLU A 16 11.52 12.14 2.95
N ALA A 17 12.83 12.04 2.76
CA ALA A 17 13.40 11.61 1.50
C ALA A 17 13.14 10.12 1.25
N PHE A 18 12.75 9.78 0.03
CA PHE A 18 12.65 8.38 -0.41
C PHE A 18 14.01 7.89 -0.89
N ASP A 19 14.21 6.57 -0.87
CA ASP A 19 15.41 5.98 -1.44
C ASP A 19 15.48 6.21 -2.96
N GLU A 20 16.60 6.75 -3.46
CA GLU A 20 16.76 7.04 -4.88
C GLU A 20 16.65 5.79 -5.76
N ARG A 21 16.92 4.61 -5.19
CA ARG A 21 16.84 3.31 -5.87
C ARG A 21 15.43 2.95 -6.31
N TRP A 22 14.38 3.62 -5.81
CA TRP A 22 13.03 3.46 -6.35
C TRP A 22 12.97 3.77 -7.85
N SER A 23 13.87 4.62 -8.35
CA SER A 23 14.02 4.93 -9.78
C SER A 23 14.52 3.74 -10.63
N ARG A 24 14.84 2.59 -10.01
CA ARG A 24 15.11 1.33 -10.72
C ARG A 24 13.82 0.72 -11.32
N LEU A 25 12.66 1.04 -10.75
CA LEU A 25 11.36 0.65 -11.31
C LEU A 25 10.92 1.65 -12.39
N PRO A 26 10.28 1.19 -13.47
CA PRO A 26 9.87 2.05 -14.58
C PRO A 26 8.86 3.11 -14.12
N GLY A 27 8.94 4.29 -14.73
CA GLY A 27 8.05 5.41 -14.45
C GLY A 27 8.25 6.09 -13.10
N ILE A 28 9.20 5.70 -12.24
CA ILE A 28 9.46 6.38 -10.97
C ILE A 28 10.74 7.22 -11.06
N GLN A 29 10.67 8.45 -10.55
CA GLN A 29 11.83 9.31 -10.30
C GLN A 29 11.78 9.84 -8.87
N VAL A 30 12.89 9.70 -8.14
CA VAL A 30 13.04 10.22 -6.79
C VAL A 30 14.14 11.28 -6.75
N ASP A 31 13.82 12.45 -6.22
CA ASP A 31 14.73 13.56 -5.94
C ASP A 31 14.53 14.00 -4.49
N GLY A 32 15.21 13.31 -3.57
CA GLY A 32 15.05 13.49 -2.13
C GLY A 32 13.60 13.27 -1.68
N GLN A 33 12.96 14.34 -1.22
CA GLN A 33 11.55 14.34 -0.78
C GLN A 33 10.55 14.32 -1.94
N ARG A 34 10.98 14.64 -3.17
CA ARG A 34 10.11 14.72 -4.32
C ARG A 34 10.06 13.39 -5.05
N ILE A 35 8.86 12.90 -5.31
CA ILE A 35 8.62 11.73 -6.15
C ILE A 35 7.81 12.17 -7.37
N THR A 36 8.25 11.73 -8.55
CA THR A 36 7.51 11.87 -9.81
C THR A 36 7.20 10.47 -10.33
N ILE A 37 5.95 10.22 -10.70
CA ILE A 37 5.50 8.95 -11.28
C ILE A 37 4.87 9.23 -12.64
N ASP A 38 5.38 8.62 -13.71
CA ASP A 38 4.71 8.51 -15.01
C ASP A 38 3.71 7.35 -14.96
N PRO A 39 2.39 7.61 -14.96
CA PRO A 39 1.39 6.55 -14.86
C PRO A 39 1.45 5.56 -16.03
N ALA A 40 1.87 6.00 -17.22
CA ALA A 40 1.93 5.15 -18.41
C ALA A 40 3.06 4.11 -18.34
N GLU A 41 4.12 4.40 -17.59
CA GLU A 41 5.25 3.49 -17.39
C GLU A 41 5.17 2.71 -16.06
N TYR A 42 4.60 3.32 -15.01
CA TYR A 42 4.56 2.71 -13.67
C TYR A 42 3.48 1.63 -13.54
N PHE A 43 2.26 1.87 -14.04
CA PHE A 43 1.15 0.93 -13.83
C PHE A 43 1.12 -0.17 -14.89
N PHE A 44 0.88 -1.40 -14.47
CA PHE A 44 0.49 -2.48 -15.38
C PHE A 44 -0.93 -2.29 -15.93
N ARG A 45 -1.79 -1.67 -15.12
CA ARG A 45 -3.17 -1.32 -15.43
C ARG A 45 -3.51 -0.04 -14.68
N PHE A 46 -4.09 0.94 -15.38
CA PHE A 46 -4.54 2.21 -14.80
C PHE A 46 -5.83 2.67 -15.46
N GLU A 47 -6.96 2.32 -14.85
CA GLU A 47 -8.30 2.51 -15.39
C GLU A 47 -9.16 3.46 -14.55
N SER A 48 -8.66 3.89 -13.39
CA SER A 48 -9.34 4.86 -12.53
C SER A 48 -8.36 5.88 -11.96
N ASN A 49 -8.63 7.18 -12.16
CA ASN A 49 -7.87 8.26 -11.57
C ASN A 49 -8.59 8.90 -10.38
N THR A 50 -9.45 8.15 -9.70
CA THR A 50 -10.13 8.61 -8.48
C THR A 50 -9.93 7.64 -7.34
N TRP A 51 -9.69 8.19 -6.16
CA TRP A 51 -9.53 7.46 -4.89
C TRP A 51 -10.42 8.07 -3.83
N LEU A 52 -10.79 7.27 -2.84
CA LEU A 52 -11.52 7.74 -1.67
C LEU A 52 -10.50 8.04 -0.56
N VAL A 53 -10.48 9.28 -0.06
CA VAL A 53 -9.52 9.71 0.97
C VAL A 53 -10.25 10.47 2.07
N ALA A 54 -9.94 10.15 3.33
CA ALA A 54 -10.31 10.95 4.49
C ALA A 54 -9.09 11.71 5.04
N ASP A 55 -9.34 12.79 5.76
CA ASP A 55 -8.28 13.57 6.40
C ASP A 55 -7.61 12.76 7.51
N TRP A 56 -6.28 12.62 7.42
CA TRP A 56 -5.48 11.92 8.43
C TRP A 56 -5.58 12.55 9.81
N GLU A 57 -5.67 13.88 9.93
CA GLU A 57 -5.81 14.56 11.22
C GLU A 57 -7.15 14.22 11.89
N LEU A 58 -8.21 14.04 11.11
CA LEU A 58 -9.50 13.57 11.64
C LEU A 58 -9.41 12.10 12.08
N VAL A 59 -8.72 11.25 11.31
CA VAL A 59 -8.49 9.85 11.72
C VAL A 59 -7.74 9.79 13.04
N LYS A 60 -6.66 10.56 13.19
CA LYS A 60 -5.89 10.63 14.45
C LYS A 60 -6.73 11.10 15.62
N SER A 61 -7.44 12.22 15.45
CA SER A 61 -8.16 12.87 16.56
C SER A 61 -9.46 12.19 16.95
N GLN A 62 -10.09 11.40 16.05
CA GLN A 62 -11.41 10.82 16.30
C GLN A 62 -11.43 9.29 16.23
N LEU A 63 -10.73 8.67 15.27
CA LEU A 63 -10.86 7.24 15.00
C LEU A 63 -9.80 6.39 15.71
N LEU A 64 -8.53 6.85 15.76
CA LEU A 64 -7.46 6.09 16.42
C LEU A 64 -7.78 5.84 17.90
N GLU A 65 -8.29 6.85 18.59
CA GLU A 65 -8.66 6.80 20.01
C GLU A 65 -10.00 6.10 20.29
N ALA A 66 -10.84 5.90 19.27
CA ALA A 66 -12.17 5.31 19.43
C ALA A 66 -12.07 3.86 19.92
N GLN A 67 -12.86 3.50 20.95
CA GLN A 67 -12.88 2.13 21.46
C GLN A 67 -14.07 1.37 20.86
N GLU A 68 -13.89 0.07 20.67
CA GLU A 68 -15.02 -0.81 20.35
C GLU A 68 -16.06 -0.75 21.46
N THR A 69 -17.32 -0.86 21.07
CA THR A 69 -18.43 -0.98 22.01
C THR A 69 -19.09 -2.34 21.83
N THR A 70 -20.01 -2.69 22.74
CA THR A 70 -20.83 -3.91 22.59
C THR A 70 -21.68 -3.91 21.33
N GLU A 71 -21.87 -2.74 20.69
CA GLU A 71 -22.73 -2.55 19.52
C GLU A 71 -21.93 -2.23 18.24
N SER A 72 -20.62 -1.98 18.33
CA SER A 72 -19.81 -1.58 17.18
C SER A 72 -18.38 -2.10 17.28
N ALA A 73 -18.06 -3.07 16.42
CA ALA A 73 -16.71 -3.54 16.18
C ALA A 73 -15.88 -2.49 15.43
N VAL A 74 -14.56 -2.60 15.49
CA VAL A 74 -13.62 -1.66 14.88
C VAL A 74 -13.84 -1.48 13.38
N GLU A 75 -14.19 -2.54 12.64
CA GLU A 75 -14.53 -2.42 11.21
C GLU A 75 -15.77 -1.58 10.95
N GLN A 76 -16.77 -1.66 11.82
CA GLN A 76 -17.99 -0.87 11.69
C GLN A 76 -17.70 0.60 11.99
N LEU A 77 -16.89 0.88 13.01
CA LEU A 77 -16.42 2.24 13.33
C LEU A 77 -15.66 2.85 12.15
N ALA A 78 -14.72 2.10 11.55
CA ALA A 78 -13.96 2.55 10.39
C ALA A 78 -14.86 2.80 9.18
N LEU A 79 -15.79 1.89 8.88
CA LEU A 79 -16.75 2.05 7.78
C LEU A 79 -17.61 3.30 7.95
N ASP A 80 -18.15 3.53 9.15
CA ASP A 80 -19.00 4.69 9.39
C ASP A 80 -18.21 6.01 9.36
N PHE A 81 -16.95 5.99 9.83
CA PHE A 81 -16.04 7.11 9.68
C PHE A 81 -15.78 7.44 8.20
N ILE A 82 -15.47 6.43 7.37
CA ILE A 82 -15.25 6.60 5.93
C ILE A 82 -16.49 7.23 5.28
N LYS A 83 -17.69 6.73 5.57
CA LYS A 83 -18.94 7.27 5.03
C LYS A 83 -19.17 8.74 5.41
N ALA A 84 -18.77 9.13 6.63
CA ALA A 84 -18.98 10.47 7.14
C ALA A 84 -17.93 11.48 6.64
N HIS A 85 -16.68 11.05 6.41
CA HIS A 85 -15.54 11.96 6.26
C HIS A 85 -14.72 11.79 4.98
N ALA A 86 -14.83 10.64 4.29
CA ALA A 86 -14.04 10.43 3.09
C ALA A 86 -14.68 11.08 1.87
N ALA A 87 -13.85 11.60 0.98
CA ALA A 87 -14.27 12.21 -0.27
C ALA A 87 -13.48 11.64 -1.46
N SER A 88 -14.15 11.52 -2.61
CA SER A 88 -13.49 11.14 -3.85
C SER A 88 -12.54 12.25 -4.30
N THR A 89 -11.32 11.90 -4.70
CA THR A 89 -10.29 12.82 -5.18
C THR A 89 -9.60 12.24 -6.41
N SER A 90 -9.27 13.09 -7.37
CA SER A 90 -8.34 12.77 -8.47
C SER A 90 -6.92 13.28 -8.24
N ASP A 91 -6.69 13.94 -7.11
CA ASP A 91 -5.36 14.38 -6.70
C ASP A 91 -4.57 13.20 -6.11
N ALA A 92 -3.76 12.55 -6.94
CA ALA A 92 -2.89 11.46 -6.53
C ALA A 92 -1.78 11.91 -5.55
N ALA A 93 -1.36 13.19 -5.59
CA ALA A 93 -0.40 13.70 -4.62
C ALA A 93 -0.99 13.70 -3.22
N ARG A 94 -2.27 14.09 -3.08
CA ARG A 94 -3.01 13.97 -1.83
C ARG A 94 -3.10 12.52 -1.34
N VAL A 95 -3.35 11.57 -2.24
CA VAL A 95 -3.38 10.12 -1.88
C VAL A 95 -2.04 9.69 -1.32
N LEU A 96 -0.93 10.01 -2.01
CA LEU A 96 0.42 9.66 -1.58
C LEU A 96 0.81 10.33 -0.25
N SER A 97 0.49 11.62 -0.07
CA SER A 97 0.75 12.31 1.20
C SER A 97 -0.03 11.71 2.37
N THR A 98 -1.31 11.40 2.19
CA THR A 98 -2.11 10.71 3.21
C THR A 98 -1.55 9.31 3.48
N ALA A 99 -1.16 8.57 2.45
CA ALA A 99 -0.58 7.24 2.60
C ALA A 99 0.74 7.27 3.37
N TYR A 100 1.62 8.23 3.08
CA TYR A 100 2.86 8.43 3.83
C TYR A 100 2.58 8.59 5.33
N GLU A 101 1.63 9.44 5.70
CA GLU A 101 1.24 9.65 7.10
C GLU A 101 0.71 8.38 7.77
N VAL A 102 -0.16 7.64 7.08
CA VAL A 102 -0.72 6.36 7.55
C VAL A 102 0.40 5.35 7.80
N TYR A 103 1.31 5.17 6.85
CA TYR A 103 2.36 4.17 6.96
C TYR A 103 3.50 4.61 7.87
N ALA A 104 3.78 5.92 7.98
CA ALA A 104 4.64 6.47 9.02
C ALA A 104 4.13 6.13 10.41
N TYR A 105 2.82 6.25 10.64
CA TYR A 105 2.21 5.81 11.88
C TYR A 105 2.27 4.28 12.06
N LEU A 106 1.91 3.49 11.05
CA LEU A 106 1.84 2.04 11.18
C LEU A 106 3.22 1.40 11.35
N PHE A 107 4.25 1.89 10.68
CA PHE A 107 5.62 1.36 10.71
C PHE A 107 6.58 2.32 11.44
N ARG A 108 6.13 2.88 12.55
CA ARG A 108 6.95 3.70 13.46
C ARG A 108 7.91 2.84 14.29
N ASP A 109 9.08 3.38 14.57
CA ASP A 109 10.21 2.65 15.17
C ASP A 109 9.90 2.10 16.57
N GLU A 110 8.95 2.70 17.29
CA GLU A 110 8.50 2.24 18.62
C GLU A 110 8.00 0.78 18.60
N HIS A 111 7.58 0.27 17.44
CA HIS A 111 7.13 -1.11 17.30
C HIS A 111 8.26 -2.14 17.26
N LEU A 112 9.49 -1.75 16.93
CA LEU A 112 10.62 -2.68 16.80
C LEU A 112 10.84 -3.47 18.09
N ALA A 113 10.71 -2.81 19.25
CA ALA A 113 10.89 -3.42 20.56
C ALA A 113 9.91 -4.58 20.82
N ASN A 114 8.73 -4.56 20.21
CA ASN A 114 7.65 -5.50 20.47
C ASN A 114 7.36 -6.43 19.27
N LEU A 115 8.12 -6.32 18.18
CA LEU A 115 7.87 -7.07 16.95
C LEU A 115 8.24 -8.55 17.07
N GLY A 116 9.14 -8.91 17.99
CA GLY A 116 9.60 -10.29 18.16
C GLY A 116 10.51 -10.80 17.03
N LEU A 117 10.92 -9.92 16.11
CA LEU A 117 11.76 -10.22 14.95
C LEU A 117 13.05 -9.38 15.03
N PRO A 118 14.11 -9.86 15.71
CA PRO A 118 15.33 -9.08 15.96
C PRO A 118 16.10 -8.71 14.68
N GLN A 119 15.85 -9.39 13.56
CA GLN A 119 16.42 -9.09 12.26
C GLN A 119 15.79 -7.86 11.58
N ILE A 120 14.60 -7.43 12.03
CA ILE A 120 13.92 -6.24 11.50
C ILE A 120 14.48 -4.99 12.18
N THR A 121 14.73 -3.96 11.38
CA THR A 121 15.40 -2.72 11.81
C THR A 121 14.57 -1.51 11.41
N ALA A 122 14.95 -0.32 11.87
CA ALA A 122 14.33 0.94 11.44
C ALA A 122 14.43 1.15 9.91
N GLU A 123 15.51 0.67 9.29
CA GLU A 123 15.68 0.73 7.84
C GLU A 123 14.64 -0.15 7.12
N HIS A 124 14.39 -1.35 7.63
CA HIS A 124 13.34 -2.23 7.11
C HIS A 124 11.93 -1.62 7.25
N LEU A 125 11.64 -0.97 8.38
CA LEU A 125 10.38 -0.23 8.55
C LEU A 125 10.28 0.93 7.57
N ARG A 126 11.38 1.65 7.30
CA ARG A 126 11.43 2.68 6.25
C ARG A 126 11.09 2.11 4.87
N MET A 127 11.67 0.97 4.48
CA MET A 127 11.35 0.30 3.21
C MET A 127 9.85 -0.03 3.09
N LEU A 128 9.25 -0.51 4.18
CA LEU A 128 7.80 -0.77 4.25
C LEU A 128 6.98 0.52 4.08
N ARG A 129 7.36 1.61 4.75
CA ARG A 129 6.70 2.92 4.59
C ARG A 129 6.73 3.39 3.15
N GLU A 130 7.89 3.34 2.52
CA GLU A 130 8.08 3.82 1.16
C GLU A 130 7.28 2.99 0.15
N ALA A 131 7.37 1.66 0.22
CA ALA A 131 6.64 0.77 -0.67
C ALA A 131 5.12 0.90 -0.48
N ALA A 132 4.65 0.90 0.77
CA ALA A 132 3.23 0.99 1.08
C ALA A 132 2.63 2.34 0.65
N THR A 133 3.40 3.43 0.74
CA THR A 133 2.99 4.74 0.22
C THR A 133 2.68 4.66 -1.27
N LEU A 134 3.54 4.02 -2.07
CA LEU A 134 3.31 3.82 -3.50
C LEU A 134 2.16 2.82 -3.78
N MET A 135 1.97 1.82 -2.91
CA MET A 135 0.84 0.87 -3.01
C MET A 135 -0.51 1.54 -2.85
N ALA A 136 -0.61 2.70 -2.19
CA ALA A 136 -1.88 3.40 -2.00
C ALA A 136 -2.53 3.88 -3.32
N LEU A 137 -1.76 3.94 -4.41
CA LEU A 137 -2.32 4.25 -5.74
C LEU A 137 -2.99 3.04 -6.40
N ASN A 138 -2.69 1.82 -5.94
CA ASN A 138 -3.38 0.61 -6.39
C ASN A 138 -4.84 0.66 -5.97
N LYS A 139 -5.71 0.06 -6.78
CA LYS A 139 -7.15 0.19 -6.57
C LYS A 139 -7.92 -1.05 -6.97
N VAL A 140 -8.82 -1.45 -6.07
CA VAL A 140 -9.87 -2.44 -6.30
C VAL A 140 -11.22 -1.75 -6.21
N GLU A 141 -12.05 -1.94 -7.21
CA GLU A 141 -13.41 -1.41 -7.26
C GLU A 141 -14.36 -2.29 -6.42
N LEU A 142 -15.57 -1.78 -6.15
CA LEU A 142 -16.57 -2.50 -5.32
C LEU A 142 -16.99 -3.85 -5.91
N ASP A 143 -16.97 -4.01 -7.23
CA ASP A 143 -17.25 -5.28 -7.89
C ASP A 143 -16.07 -6.27 -7.84
N GLY A 144 -14.94 -5.88 -7.25
CA GLY A 144 -13.73 -6.65 -7.12
C GLY A 144 -12.73 -6.47 -8.26
N HIS A 145 -13.06 -5.71 -9.30
CA HIS A 145 -12.14 -5.45 -10.42
C HIS A 145 -10.92 -4.66 -9.97
N ILE A 146 -9.71 -5.09 -10.36
CA ILE A 146 -8.48 -4.36 -10.09
C ILE A 146 -8.36 -3.26 -11.14
N SER A 147 -8.74 -2.02 -10.83
CA SER A 147 -8.68 -0.92 -11.80
C SER A 147 -7.27 -0.33 -11.92
N ASN A 148 -6.49 -0.33 -10.84
CA ASN A 148 -5.12 0.17 -10.83
C ASN A 148 -4.17 -0.81 -10.16
N VAL A 149 -3.04 -1.10 -10.79
CA VAL A 149 -2.00 -1.97 -10.22
C VAL A 149 -0.61 -1.60 -10.74
N GLY A 150 0.31 -1.33 -9.82
CA GLY A 150 1.73 -1.10 -10.10
C GLY A 150 2.65 -2.09 -9.39
N PRO A 151 3.97 -2.04 -9.64
CA PRO A 151 4.97 -2.95 -9.11
C PRO A 151 4.90 -3.17 -7.59
N CYS A 152 4.66 -2.10 -6.82
CA CYS A 152 4.65 -2.17 -5.35
C CYS A 152 3.54 -3.06 -4.79
N TRP A 153 2.52 -3.42 -5.59
CA TRP A 153 1.56 -4.46 -5.21
C TRP A 153 2.27 -5.77 -4.84
N PHE A 154 3.33 -6.11 -5.58
CA PHE A 154 4.16 -7.29 -5.40
C PHE A 154 5.35 -6.95 -4.53
N PHE A 155 5.09 -6.63 -3.26
CA PHE A 155 6.06 -6.07 -2.34
C PHE A 155 7.42 -6.81 -2.30
N PRO A 156 7.50 -8.16 -2.18
CA PRO A 156 8.78 -8.87 -2.23
C PRO A 156 9.53 -8.68 -3.55
N ALA A 157 8.82 -8.71 -4.68
CA ALA A 157 9.43 -8.51 -5.99
C ALA A 157 9.97 -7.09 -6.15
N ALA A 158 9.17 -6.08 -5.80
CA ALA A 158 9.57 -4.67 -5.90
C ALA A 158 10.77 -4.35 -5.01
N THR A 159 10.76 -4.81 -3.75
CA THR A 159 11.87 -4.58 -2.82
C THR A 159 13.13 -5.36 -3.17
N SER A 160 13.02 -6.53 -3.82
CA SER A 160 14.18 -7.23 -4.39
C SER A 160 14.88 -6.44 -5.50
N VAL A 161 14.13 -5.65 -6.28
CA VAL A 161 14.66 -4.78 -7.34
C VAL A 161 15.26 -3.50 -6.76
N VAL A 162 14.55 -2.88 -5.83
CA VAL A 162 14.90 -1.56 -5.29
C VAL A 162 16.01 -1.65 -4.24
N PHE A 163 15.90 -2.60 -3.31
CA PHE A 163 16.77 -2.69 -2.14
C PHE A 163 17.71 -3.90 -2.16
N ASP A 164 17.67 -4.69 -3.24
CA ASP A 164 18.48 -5.90 -3.40
C ASP A 164 18.19 -6.95 -2.30
N LEU A 165 16.98 -6.96 -1.74
CA LEU A 165 16.55 -7.96 -0.76
C LEU A 165 16.53 -9.35 -1.39
N ASP A 166 16.95 -10.34 -0.61
CA ASP A 166 16.72 -11.74 -0.94
C ASP A 166 15.27 -12.15 -0.64
N ASP A 167 14.90 -13.33 -1.12
CA ASP A 167 13.52 -13.82 -1.02
C ASP A 167 13.12 -14.07 0.44
N GLU A 168 14.06 -14.40 1.32
CA GLU A 168 13.83 -14.65 2.75
C GLU A 168 13.49 -13.35 3.49
N MET A 169 14.31 -12.31 3.33
CA MET A 169 14.06 -11.01 3.93
C MET A 169 12.82 -10.35 3.31
N GLY A 170 12.66 -10.44 1.98
CA GLY A 170 11.48 -9.94 1.28
C GLY A 170 10.18 -10.56 1.82
N GLY A 171 10.16 -11.89 2.00
CA GLY A 171 9.03 -12.60 2.62
C GLY A 171 8.82 -12.24 4.09
N THR A 172 9.89 -12.06 4.86
CA THR A 172 9.80 -11.63 6.26
C THR A 172 9.17 -10.24 6.38
N LEU A 173 9.55 -9.29 5.52
CA LEU A 173 8.98 -7.95 5.51
C LEU A 173 7.53 -7.95 5.03
N ASP A 174 7.18 -8.78 4.04
CA ASP A 174 5.80 -8.97 3.60
C ASP A 174 4.91 -9.47 4.75
N GLU A 175 5.42 -10.38 5.57
CA GLU A 175 4.74 -10.83 6.79
C GLU A 175 4.56 -9.73 7.85
N VAL A 176 5.56 -8.84 7.98
CA VAL A 176 5.47 -7.62 8.82
C VAL A 176 4.49 -6.60 8.22
N TYR A 177 4.21 -6.64 6.92
CA TYR A 177 3.15 -5.84 6.30
C TYR A 177 1.76 -6.46 6.53
N HIS A 178 1.66 -7.79 6.48
CA HIS A 178 0.40 -8.54 6.35
C HIS A 178 -0.46 -8.70 7.60
N GLY A 179 0.09 -8.61 8.80
CA GLY A 179 -0.69 -8.98 9.99
C GLY A 179 -0.22 -10.26 10.67
N GLY A 180 0.57 -11.12 9.99
CA GLY A 180 0.90 -12.46 10.48
C GLY A 180 1.62 -12.48 11.83
N TRP A 181 2.43 -11.45 12.09
CA TRP A 181 3.16 -11.24 13.34
C TRP A 181 2.49 -10.23 14.29
N PHE A 182 1.32 -9.72 13.91
CA PHE A 182 0.64 -8.70 14.66
C PHE A 182 -0.30 -9.31 15.70
N ASN A 183 -0.22 -8.78 16.91
CA ASN A 183 -1.24 -8.99 17.93
C ASN A 183 -2.51 -8.18 17.62
N GLU A 184 -3.60 -8.49 18.32
CA GLU A 184 -4.91 -7.88 18.11
C GLU A 184 -4.89 -6.34 18.16
N HIS A 185 -4.06 -5.76 19.03
CA HIS A 185 -3.90 -4.31 19.14
C HIS A 185 -3.46 -3.67 17.82
N ARG A 186 -2.51 -4.29 17.11
CA ARG A 186 -1.98 -3.74 15.86
C ARG A 186 -2.92 -3.98 14.68
N ARG A 187 -3.69 -5.07 14.70
CA ARG A 187 -4.81 -5.24 13.76
C ARG A 187 -5.80 -4.08 13.90
N ILE A 188 -6.19 -3.72 15.12
CA ILE A 188 -7.08 -2.59 15.40
C ILE A 188 -6.48 -1.27 14.90
N GLU A 189 -5.20 -1.00 15.19
CA GLU A 189 -4.51 0.19 14.66
C GLU A 189 -4.54 0.23 13.13
N SER A 190 -4.24 -0.90 12.47
CA SER A 190 -4.22 -1.01 11.01
C SER A 190 -5.60 -0.73 10.42
N ILE A 191 -6.67 -1.32 10.96
CA ILE A 191 -8.04 -1.10 10.46
C ILE A 191 -8.40 0.40 10.55
N LYS A 192 -8.13 1.03 11.68
CA LYS A 192 -8.46 2.45 11.89
C LYS A 192 -7.62 3.38 11.02
N ALA A 193 -6.32 3.12 10.89
CA ALA A 193 -5.43 3.97 10.10
C ALA A 193 -5.77 3.94 8.60
N HIS A 194 -6.07 2.75 8.05
CA HIS A 194 -6.43 2.60 6.64
C HIS A 194 -7.78 3.25 6.27
N ALA A 195 -8.61 3.64 7.24
CA ALA A 195 -9.80 4.45 6.97
C ALA A 195 -9.46 5.79 6.29
N ALA A 196 -8.25 6.34 6.52
CA ALA A 196 -7.75 7.52 5.81
C ALA A 196 -7.62 7.28 4.29
N LEU A 197 -7.38 6.05 3.89
CA LEU A 197 -7.28 5.59 2.50
C LEU A 197 -8.61 4.98 1.99
N GLY A 198 -9.72 5.23 2.70
CA GLY A 198 -11.07 4.92 2.22
C GLY A 198 -11.46 3.45 2.25
N GLY A 199 -10.72 2.60 2.96
CA GLY A 199 -11.01 1.17 2.98
C GLY A 199 -10.28 0.41 4.08
N ARG A 200 -10.09 -0.89 3.84
CA ARG A 200 -9.34 -1.79 4.71
C ARG A 200 -8.24 -2.47 3.91
N LEU A 201 -7.10 -2.72 4.56
CA LEU A 201 -6.06 -3.53 3.96
C LEU A 201 -6.57 -4.96 3.71
N VAL A 202 -6.40 -5.44 2.49
CA VAL A 202 -6.76 -6.79 2.04
C VAL A 202 -5.58 -7.38 1.31
N HIS A 203 -5.29 -8.65 1.59
CA HIS A 203 -4.29 -9.43 0.88
C HIS A 203 -4.96 -10.48 -0.01
N GLY A 204 -4.43 -10.60 -1.24
CA GLY A 204 -4.84 -11.66 -2.17
C GLY A 204 -4.41 -13.04 -1.68
N CYS A 205 -3.31 -13.10 -0.93
CA CYS A 205 -2.84 -14.30 -0.27
C CYS A 205 -3.68 -14.50 0.99
N GLN A 206 -4.41 -15.62 1.06
CA GLN A 206 -5.07 -16.03 2.28
C GLN A 206 -4.26 -17.19 2.84
N SER A 207 -3.58 -16.95 3.96
CA SER A 207 -2.94 -17.98 4.80
C SER A 207 -1.59 -18.55 4.36
N VAL A 208 -1.11 -18.28 3.13
CA VAL A 208 0.24 -18.70 2.68
C VAL A 208 0.90 -17.56 1.88
N PRO A 209 2.15 -17.17 2.20
CA PRO A 209 2.91 -16.24 1.39
C PRO A 209 3.10 -16.79 -0.02
N ASP A 210 2.44 -16.17 -1.00
CA ASP A 210 2.56 -16.56 -2.41
C ASP A 210 2.77 -15.35 -3.33
N GLN A 211 3.10 -14.18 -2.77
CA GLN A 211 3.22 -12.89 -3.47
C GLN A 211 1.91 -12.38 -4.10
N SER A 212 0.74 -12.82 -3.64
CA SER A 212 -0.54 -12.23 -4.06
C SER A 212 -0.77 -10.79 -3.56
N GLY A 213 0.21 -10.18 -2.88
CA GLY A 213 0.24 -8.76 -2.53
C GLY A 213 -0.95 -8.27 -1.71
N GLY A 214 -1.08 -6.94 -1.62
CA GLY A 214 -2.17 -6.31 -0.87
C GLY A 214 -2.58 -4.92 -1.37
N VAL A 215 -3.79 -4.51 -1.00
CA VAL A 215 -4.40 -3.24 -1.36
C VAL A 215 -5.35 -2.76 -0.27
N VAL A 216 -5.57 -1.46 -0.18
CA VAL A 216 -6.68 -0.91 0.61
C VAL A 216 -7.95 -1.00 -0.23
N ALA A 217 -8.77 -2.01 0.04
CA ALA A 217 -10.02 -2.24 -0.69
C ALA A 217 -11.21 -1.58 0.04
N PRO A 218 -12.21 -1.05 -0.70
CA PRO A 218 -13.45 -0.58 -0.11
C PRO A 218 -14.15 -1.68 0.70
N TYR A 219 -14.80 -1.29 1.78
CA TYR A 219 -15.69 -2.21 2.51
C TYR A 219 -16.84 -2.66 1.60
N GLY A 220 -17.05 -3.98 1.53
CA GLY A 220 -18.04 -4.60 0.65
C GLY A 220 -17.54 -4.97 -0.74
N ALA A 221 -16.27 -4.69 -1.08
CA ALA A 221 -15.70 -5.14 -2.34
C ALA A 221 -15.75 -6.67 -2.50
N SER A 222 -16.02 -7.16 -3.71
CA SER A 222 -16.09 -8.60 -4.01
C SER A 222 -14.71 -9.25 -3.95
N MET A 223 -14.42 -9.93 -2.84
CA MET A 223 -13.12 -10.59 -2.63
C MET A 223 -12.90 -11.79 -3.55
N THR A 224 -13.98 -12.46 -3.98
CA THR A 224 -13.88 -13.56 -4.95
C THR A 224 -13.46 -13.01 -6.31
N ALA A 225 -14.16 -12.01 -6.83
CA ALA A 225 -13.83 -11.41 -8.12
C ALA A 225 -12.43 -10.77 -8.13
N PHE A 226 -12.06 -10.12 -7.03
CA PHE A 226 -10.69 -9.61 -6.83
C PHE A 226 -9.64 -10.71 -6.95
N ARG A 227 -9.83 -11.86 -6.30
CA ARG A 227 -8.88 -12.97 -6.37
C ARG A 227 -8.85 -13.61 -7.76
N ASP A 228 -10.00 -13.72 -8.43
CA ASP A 228 -10.08 -14.27 -9.78
C ASP A 228 -9.34 -13.37 -10.79
N ASP A 229 -9.54 -12.05 -10.72
CA ASP A 229 -8.82 -11.08 -11.56
C ASP A 229 -7.32 -11.08 -11.26
N LEU A 230 -6.93 -11.11 -9.98
CA LEU A 230 -5.53 -11.21 -9.58
C LEU A 230 -4.88 -12.49 -10.13
N ALA A 231 -5.53 -13.64 -9.99
CA ALA A 231 -4.99 -14.93 -10.44
C ALA A 231 -4.73 -14.95 -11.95
N ALA A 232 -5.51 -14.20 -12.74
CA ALA A 232 -5.36 -14.14 -14.19
C ALA A 232 -4.07 -13.44 -14.65
N PHE A 233 -3.58 -12.45 -13.91
CA PHE A 233 -2.47 -11.58 -14.35
C PHE A 233 -1.22 -11.65 -13.46
N LYS A 234 -1.35 -12.13 -12.22
CA LYS A 234 -0.29 -12.12 -11.19
C LYS A 234 1.07 -12.61 -11.69
N ALA A 235 1.12 -13.78 -12.34
CA ALA A 235 2.39 -14.37 -12.78
C ALA A 235 3.14 -13.46 -13.76
N GLY A 236 2.42 -12.92 -14.77
CA GLY A 236 3.01 -12.05 -15.78
C GLY A 236 3.41 -10.67 -15.24
N TRP A 237 2.70 -10.14 -14.24
CA TRP A 237 3.09 -8.88 -13.59
C TRP A 237 4.30 -9.04 -12.67
N ILE A 238 4.39 -10.13 -11.91
CA ILE A 238 5.57 -10.45 -11.10
C ILE A 238 6.81 -10.62 -11.98
N GLU A 239 6.69 -11.32 -13.12
CA GLU A 239 7.78 -11.47 -14.08
C GLU A 239 8.27 -10.12 -14.63
N GLN A 240 7.34 -9.20 -14.94
CA GLN A 240 7.70 -7.84 -15.36
C GLN A 240 8.47 -7.07 -14.28
N VAL A 241 8.11 -7.19 -13.01
CA VAL A 241 8.88 -6.57 -11.92
C VAL A 241 10.30 -7.14 -11.87
N TYR A 242 10.45 -8.47 -11.87
CA TYR A 242 11.77 -9.10 -11.78
C TYR A 242 12.66 -8.83 -12.98
N ALA A 243 12.11 -8.49 -14.15
CA ALA A 243 12.89 -8.08 -15.31
C ALA A 243 13.76 -6.83 -15.06
N HIS A 244 13.44 -6.05 -14.02
CA HIS A 244 14.22 -4.88 -13.59
C HIS A 244 15.25 -5.21 -12.50
N ARG A 245 15.33 -6.45 -12.01
CA ARG A 245 16.31 -6.86 -11.01
C ARG A 245 17.70 -6.81 -11.63
N VAL A 246 18.56 -5.96 -11.10
CA VAL A 246 19.96 -5.90 -11.52
C VAL A 246 20.64 -7.18 -11.04
N SER A 247 21.06 -8.04 -11.96
CA SER A 247 21.90 -9.19 -11.59
C SER A 247 23.26 -8.66 -11.11
N PRO A 248 23.81 -9.15 -10.00
CA PRO A 248 25.21 -8.86 -9.66
C PRO A 248 26.06 -9.24 -10.86
N ALA A 249 26.96 -8.33 -11.28
CA ALA A 249 27.94 -8.67 -12.31
C ALA A 249 28.68 -9.94 -11.87
N ALA A 250 28.67 -10.96 -12.74
CA ALA A 250 29.31 -12.26 -12.52
C ALA A 250 30.83 -12.14 -12.32
#